data_AF-A0AAV9P617-F1
#
_entry.id   AF-A0AAV9P617-F1
#
_cell.length_a   1.000
_cell.length_b   1.000
_cell.length_c   1.000
_cell.angle_alpha   90.00
_cell.angle_beta   90.00
_cell.angle_gamma   90.00
#
_symmetry.space_group_name_H-M   'P 1'
#
loop_
_entity.id
_entity.type
_entity.pdbx_description
1 polymer ?
#
loop_
_entity_poly.entity_id
_entity_poly.type
_entity_poly.pdbx_seq_one_letter_code
_entity_poly.pdbx_strand_id
1 'polypeptide(L)'
;MPTLAKFKEATETVYGPLAGEAEQWTPPECSGGHRGRYLWTDAFGVLNFITLAKESQDPGHITRAVSLADTVHNVLGRTRDGKAWLPGASNDNPVGGGLRIGKEDEGGSDGDGQYHHYLTLWMFALNRLSKATNDKVHNDRAVALAKAIHLHFFVDRAGARPRMVWKIAMDRSRPLVHSQGNLDPIDGLVVFRKLQAASDDPTVLKEEISDYQRIIELKGKHFVSSDTLDLGMTLWTSHWLADREAYFADLTKQADSQVHKLFDQGYLERPTSRRLAFREYGTCLGIGCMEQSDEISQTYRNHIITTWEEHRSSTPGDLRAISEVMRAAALIPGAFKKGYLGPEPEM
;
A
#
# COMPACT_ATOMS: atom_id res chain seq x y z
N MET A 1 4.48 24.30 -9.95
CA MET A 1 5.82 23.68 -9.87
C MET A 1 5.87 22.45 -10.77
N PRO A 2 6.97 22.20 -11.52
CA PRO A 2 7.06 21.09 -12.49
C PRO A 2 6.76 19.70 -11.90
N THR A 3 7.16 19.44 -10.64
CA THR A 3 6.94 18.17 -9.96
C THR A 3 5.46 17.87 -9.72
N LEU A 4 4.67 18.86 -9.28
CA LEU A 4 3.23 18.69 -9.06
C LEU A 4 2.48 18.43 -10.38
N ALA A 5 2.91 19.05 -11.48
CA ALA A 5 2.33 18.79 -12.79
C ALA A 5 2.56 17.33 -13.23
N LYS A 6 3.78 16.80 -13.05
CA LYS A 6 4.11 15.40 -13.32
C LYS A 6 3.40 14.41 -12.41
N PHE A 7 3.21 14.78 -11.14
CA PHE A 7 2.41 14.00 -10.19
C PHE A 7 0.97 13.86 -10.67
N LYS A 8 0.36 15.01 -11.04
CA LYS A 8 -1.01 15.05 -11.56
C LYS A 8 -1.14 14.27 -12.85
N GLU A 9 -0.20 14.42 -13.79
CA GLU A 9 -0.15 13.66 -15.04
C GLU A 9 -0.10 12.15 -14.80
N ALA A 10 0.74 11.69 -13.87
CA ALA A 10 0.85 10.27 -13.53
C ALA A 10 -0.47 9.73 -12.94
N THR A 11 -1.13 10.52 -12.09
CA THR A 11 -2.45 10.18 -11.53
C THR A 11 -3.53 10.13 -12.63
N GLU A 12 -3.56 11.14 -13.51
CA GLU A 12 -4.48 11.24 -14.66
C GLU A 12 -4.30 10.11 -15.68
N THR A 13 -3.09 9.59 -15.82
CA THR A 13 -2.79 8.47 -16.73
C THR A 13 -3.54 7.19 -16.33
N VAL A 14 -3.81 7.01 -15.03
CA VAL A 14 -4.52 5.84 -14.50
C VAL A 14 -5.99 6.13 -14.29
N TYR A 15 -6.32 7.30 -13.76
CA TYR A 15 -7.66 7.66 -13.30
C TYR A 15 -8.43 8.56 -14.27
N GLY A 16 -7.89 8.78 -15.46
CA GLY A 16 -8.47 9.64 -16.48
C GLY A 16 -8.37 11.13 -16.13
N PRO A 17 -8.89 12.00 -17.00
CA PRO A 17 -8.87 13.45 -16.78
C PRO A 17 -9.56 13.82 -15.47
N LEU A 18 -8.92 14.69 -14.67
CA LEU A 18 -9.48 15.19 -13.41
C LEU A 18 -10.18 16.55 -13.58
N ALA A 19 -10.47 16.94 -14.82
CA ALA A 19 -11.24 18.14 -15.12
C ALA A 19 -12.74 17.90 -14.88
N GLY A 20 -13.47 18.97 -14.52
CA GLY A 20 -14.91 18.92 -14.26
C GLY A 20 -15.29 18.70 -12.79
N GLU A 21 -16.60 18.59 -12.55
CA GLU A 21 -17.19 18.45 -11.22
C GLU A 21 -16.77 17.13 -10.56
N ALA A 22 -16.26 17.21 -9.33
CA ALA A 22 -15.69 16.05 -8.65
C ALA A 22 -16.76 15.02 -8.24
N GLU A 23 -17.98 15.48 -7.96
CA GLU A 23 -19.14 14.69 -7.54
C GLU A 23 -19.66 13.78 -8.66
N GLN A 24 -19.37 14.13 -9.92
CA GLN A 24 -19.77 13.35 -11.09
C GLN A 24 -18.65 12.41 -11.56
N TRP A 25 -17.46 12.49 -10.97
CA TRP A 25 -16.33 11.69 -11.37
C TRP A 25 -16.47 10.25 -10.86
N THR A 26 -16.35 9.30 -11.77
CA THR A 26 -16.23 7.87 -11.48
C THR A 26 -14.89 7.36 -12.00
N PRO A 27 -14.17 6.52 -11.24
CA PRO A 27 -12.90 6.01 -11.73
C PRO A 27 -13.10 5.14 -12.98
N PRO A 28 -12.23 5.28 -13.99
CA PRO A 28 -12.40 4.64 -15.28
C PRO A 28 -12.43 3.11 -15.18
N GLU A 29 -13.11 2.44 -16.11
CA GLU A 29 -13.23 0.97 -16.13
C GLU A 29 -11.92 0.24 -16.51
N CYS A 30 -10.90 0.98 -16.96
CA CYS A 30 -9.64 0.44 -17.49
C CYS A 30 -8.40 0.86 -16.70
N SER A 31 -8.52 1.20 -15.40
CA SER A 31 -7.38 1.53 -14.53
C SER A 31 -6.47 0.35 -14.15
N GLY A 32 -6.62 -0.80 -14.82
CA GLY A 32 -5.86 -2.03 -14.61
C GLY A 32 -6.53 -2.99 -13.62
N GLY A 33 -6.27 -4.29 -13.82
CA GLY A 33 -6.89 -5.36 -13.05
C GLY A 33 -8.33 -5.68 -13.49
N HIS A 34 -8.82 -6.80 -12.96
CA HIS A 34 -10.11 -7.37 -13.31
C HIS A 34 -11.25 -6.39 -12.96
N ARG A 35 -12.04 -6.03 -14.00
CA ARG A 35 -13.08 -4.98 -13.94
C ARG A 35 -12.54 -3.60 -13.58
N GLY A 36 -11.30 -3.32 -13.97
CA GLY A 36 -10.64 -2.03 -13.81
C GLY A 36 -10.15 -1.73 -12.40
N ARG A 37 -10.15 -2.69 -11.48
CA ARG A 37 -9.67 -2.44 -10.10
C ARG A 37 -8.55 -3.39 -9.75
N TYR A 38 -7.52 -2.83 -9.14
CA TYR A 38 -6.36 -3.55 -8.65
C TYR A 38 -5.94 -2.95 -7.32
N LEU A 39 -6.08 -3.73 -6.23
CA LEU A 39 -6.14 -3.17 -4.87
C LEU A 39 -4.89 -2.36 -4.49
N TRP A 40 -3.71 -2.77 -4.93
CA TRP A 40 -2.47 -2.01 -4.72
C TRP A 40 -2.47 -0.68 -5.48
N THR A 41 -2.83 -0.72 -6.77
CA THR A 41 -2.92 0.49 -7.61
C THR A 41 -3.90 1.47 -7.00
N ASP A 42 -5.07 0.99 -6.56
CA ASP A 42 -6.11 1.83 -6.00
C ASP A 42 -5.79 2.37 -4.61
N ALA A 43 -5.05 1.62 -3.79
CA ALA A 43 -4.53 2.15 -2.52
C ALA A 43 -3.60 3.34 -2.75
N PHE A 44 -2.67 3.22 -3.71
CA PHE A 44 -1.85 4.35 -4.14
C PHE A 44 -2.71 5.47 -4.75
N GLY A 45 -3.73 5.16 -5.54
CA GLY A 45 -4.66 6.14 -6.12
C GLY A 45 -5.34 7.01 -5.06
N VAL A 46 -5.89 6.40 -4.02
CA VAL A 46 -6.50 7.11 -2.87
C VAL A 46 -5.46 8.03 -2.21
N LEU A 47 -4.27 7.52 -1.92
CA LEU A 47 -3.18 8.29 -1.31
C LEU A 47 -2.69 9.43 -2.21
N ASN A 48 -2.69 9.23 -3.52
CA ASN A 48 -2.31 10.22 -4.51
C ASN A 48 -3.36 11.34 -4.61
N PHE A 49 -4.66 11.00 -4.57
CA PHE A 49 -5.72 12.00 -4.53
C PHE A 49 -5.69 12.83 -3.25
N ILE A 50 -5.44 12.22 -2.09
CA ILE A 50 -5.26 12.95 -0.82
C ILE A 50 -4.07 13.91 -0.92
N THR A 51 -2.96 13.46 -1.53
CA THR A 51 -1.77 14.28 -1.76
C THR A 51 -2.08 15.44 -2.70
N LEU A 52 -2.74 15.18 -3.84
CA LEU A 52 -3.15 16.22 -4.78
C LEU A 52 -4.03 17.27 -4.10
N ALA A 53 -5.04 16.85 -3.33
CA ALA A 53 -5.93 17.78 -2.64
C ALA A 53 -5.17 18.81 -1.80
N LYS A 54 -4.13 18.34 -1.09
CA LYS A 54 -3.29 19.21 -0.26
C LYS A 54 -2.33 20.07 -1.08
N GLU A 55 -1.65 19.50 -2.06
CA GLU A 55 -0.63 20.22 -2.86
C GLU A 55 -1.24 21.22 -3.85
N SER A 56 -2.43 20.95 -4.40
CA SER A 56 -3.15 21.86 -5.31
C SER A 56 -4.18 22.75 -4.61
N GLN A 57 -4.45 22.50 -3.33
CA GLN A 57 -5.52 23.13 -2.55
C GLN A 57 -6.91 22.95 -3.18
N ASP A 58 -7.12 21.83 -3.91
CA ASP A 58 -8.41 21.48 -4.52
C ASP A 58 -9.10 20.34 -3.73
N PRO A 59 -10.15 20.64 -2.94
CA PRO A 59 -10.87 19.63 -2.17
C PRO A 59 -11.61 18.61 -3.05
N GLY A 60 -11.82 18.90 -4.34
CA GLY A 60 -12.43 17.96 -5.29
C GLY A 60 -11.61 16.67 -5.44
N HIS A 61 -10.31 16.69 -5.16
CA HIS A 61 -9.52 15.45 -5.12
C HIS A 61 -9.88 14.56 -3.92
N ILE A 62 -10.32 15.11 -2.78
CA ILE A 62 -10.85 14.30 -1.66
C ILE A 62 -12.16 13.61 -2.07
N THR A 63 -13.07 14.32 -2.74
CA THR A 63 -14.31 13.73 -3.28
C THR A 63 -14.00 12.54 -4.21
N ARG A 64 -12.98 12.67 -5.06
CA ARG A 64 -12.52 11.57 -5.94
C ARG A 64 -11.87 10.42 -5.16
N ALA A 65 -11.12 10.70 -4.09
CA ALA A 65 -10.57 9.66 -3.22
C ALA A 65 -11.68 8.82 -2.55
N VAL A 66 -12.75 9.47 -2.07
CA VAL A 66 -13.93 8.81 -1.52
C VAL A 66 -14.64 7.98 -2.58
N SER A 67 -14.92 8.56 -3.75
CA SER A 67 -15.52 7.86 -4.90
C SER A 67 -14.72 6.61 -5.31
N LEU A 68 -13.39 6.71 -5.33
CA LEU A 68 -12.51 5.58 -5.62
C LEU A 68 -12.61 4.49 -4.54
N ALA A 69 -12.60 4.88 -3.25
CA ALA A 69 -12.75 3.94 -2.15
C ALA A 69 -14.08 3.17 -2.21
N ASP A 70 -15.18 3.86 -2.44
CA ASP A 70 -16.50 3.23 -2.57
C ASP A 70 -16.57 2.33 -3.81
N THR A 71 -15.93 2.72 -4.92
CA THR A 71 -15.90 1.87 -6.12
C THR A 71 -15.06 0.61 -5.90
N VAL A 72 -13.92 0.72 -5.22
CA VAL A 72 -13.10 -0.44 -4.83
C VAL A 72 -13.89 -1.39 -3.96
N HIS A 73 -14.60 -0.89 -2.94
CA HIS A 73 -15.43 -1.73 -2.08
C HIS A 73 -16.53 -2.44 -2.89
N ASN A 74 -17.19 -1.74 -3.81
CA ASN A 74 -18.23 -2.32 -4.66
C ASN A 74 -17.74 -3.33 -5.70
N VAL A 75 -16.50 -3.21 -6.19
CA VAL A 75 -15.94 -4.13 -7.18
C VAL A 75 -15.19 -5.29 -6.51
N LEU A 76 -14.25 -4.98 -5.63
CA LEU A 76 -13.32 -5.93 -5.02
C LEU A 76 -13.90 -6.60 -3.75
N GLY A 77 -14.94 -6.04 -3.14
CA GLY A 77 -15.73 -6.68 -2.08
C GLY A 77 -16.78 -7.67 -2.59
N ARG A 78 -16.92 -7.82 -3.92
CA ARG A 78 -17.87 -8.73 -4.57
C ARG A 78 -17.19 -9.94 -5.21
N THR A 79 -17.97 -10.97 -5.53
CA THR A 79 -17.56 -12.07 -6.42
C THR A 79 -17.10 -11.53 -7.77
N ARG A 80 -16.31 -12.31 -8.52
CA ARG A 80 -15.76 -11.87 -9.82
C ARG A 80 -16.85 -11.48 -10.83
N ASP A 81 -17.94 -12.25 -10.88
CA ASP A 81 -19.11 -11.91 -11.70
C ASP A 81 -19.86 -10.64 -11.22
N GLY A 82 -19.54 -10.13 -10.02
CA GLY A 82 -20.12 -8.95 -9.38
C GLY A 82 -21.55 -9.14 -8.89
N LYS A 83 -22.07 -10.37 -8.91
CA LYS A 83 -23.48 -10.63 -8.57
C LYS A 83 -23.72 -10.71 -7.06
N ALA A 84 -22.72 -11.13 -6.29
CA ALA A 84 -22.82 -11.29 -4.85
C ALA A 84 -21.70 -10.56 -4.11
N TRP A 85 -21.95 -10.18 -2.87
CA TRP A 85 -20.90 -9.80 -1.93
C TRP A 85 -20.03 -11.03 -1.61
N LEU A 86 -18.75 -10.83 -1.32
CA LEU A 86 -17.91 -11.90 -0.77
C LEU A 86 -18.53 -12.41 0.55
N PRO A 87 -18.37 -13.69 0.92
CA PRO A 87 -18.92 -14.21 2.16
C PRO A 87 -18.51 -13.37 3.37
N GLY A 88 -19.49 -12.80 4.09
CA GLY A 88 -19.27 -11.89 5.23
C GLY A 88 -19.32 -10.40 4.90
N ALA A 89 -19.34 -10.00 3.62
CA ALA A 89 -19.59 -8.63 3.18
C ALA A 89 -21.08 -8.36 2.94
N SER A 90 -21.46 -7.09 3.01
CA SER A 90 -22.82 -6.60 2.75
C SER A 90 -22.78 -5.14 2.28
N ASN A 91 -23.94 -4.53 2.01
CA ASN A 91 -23.97 -3.09 1.69
C ASN A 91 -23.49 -2.23 2.87
N ASP A 92 -23.83 -2.61 4.10
CA ASP A 92 -23.47 -1.86 5.31
C ASP A 92 -22.02 -2.13 5.76
N ASN A 93 -21.48 -3.31 5.41
CA ASN A 93 -20.09 -3.68 5.66
C ASN A 93 -19.47 -4.30 4.40
N PRO A 94 -19.11 -3.50 3.39
CA PRO A 94 -18.66 -4.01 2.09
C PRO A 94 -17.26 -4.64 2.15
N VAL A 95 -16.54 -4.45 3.26
CA VAL A 95 -15.21 -4.99 3.53
C VAL A 95 -15.23 -6.21 4.47
N GLY A 96 -16.41 -6.61 4.99
CA GLY A 96 -16.55 -7.70 5.96
C GLY A 96 -16.19 -9.09 5.41
N GLY A 97 -16.12 -9.20 4.09
CA GLY A 97 -15.65 -10.37 3.35
C GLY A 97 -14.14 -10.37 3.10
N GLY A 98 -13.43 -9.32 3.49
CA GLY A 98 -12.15 -8.99 2.88
C GLY A 98 -12.33 -8.31 1.51
N LEU A 99 -11.24 -8.20 0.75
CA LEU A 99 -11.24 -7.67 -0.62
C LEU A 99 -10.38 -8.57 -1.51
N ARG A 100 -10.87 -8.85 -2.72
CA ARG A 100 -10.06 -9.43 -3.79
C ARG A 100 -8.95 -8.45 -4.18
N ILE A 101 -7.83 -8.95 -4.69
CA ILE A 101 -6.78 -8.08 -5.22
C ILE A 101 -7.06 -7.58 -6.64
N GLY A 102 -7.91 -8.29 -7.40
CA GLY A 102 -8.33 -7.85 -8.73
C GLY A 102 -7.39 -8.29 -9.85
N LYS A 103 -6.74 -9.45 -9.74
CA LYS A 103 -6.02 -10.03 -10.89
C LYS A 103 -6.96 -10.56 -11.97
N GLU A 104 -6.53 -10.46 -13.23
CA GLU A 104 -7.26 -10.98 -14.38
C GLU A 104 -7.41 -12.49 -14.30
N ASP A 105 -6.34 -13.21 -14.00
CA ASP A 105 -6.40 -14.65 -13.76
C ASP A 105 -7.12 -14.97 -12.45
N GLU A 106 -8.10 -15.87 -12.48
CA GLU A 106 -8.86 -16.26 -11.28
C GLU A 106 -8.07 -17.21 -10.36
N GLY A 107 -7.37 -18.18 -10.94
CA GLY A 107 -6.75 -19.28 -10.22
C GLY A 107 -5.22 -19.23 -10.20
N GLY A 108 -4.63 -20.14 -9.41
CA GLY A 108 -3.18 -20.31 -9.32
C GLY A 108 -2.51 -19.50 -8.21
N SER A 109 -1.22 -19.78 -8.00
CA SER A 109 -0.39 -19.08 -7.00
C SER A 109 -0.31 -17.58 -7.29
N ASP A 110 -0.43 -17.17 -8.55
CA ASP A 110 -0.36 -15.78 -8.99
C ASP A 110 -1.68 -15.19 -9.51
N GLY A 111 -2.81 -15.89 -9.40
CA GLY A 111 -4.13 -15.35 -9.75
C GLY A 111 -4.77 -14.48 -8.66
N ASP A 112 -6.07 -14.22 -8.78
CA ASP A 112 -6.84 -13.47 -7.80
C ASP A 112 -6.90 -14.18 -6.43
N GLY A 113 -7.42 -13.48 -5.43
CA GLY A 113 -7.42 -13.92 -4.05
C GLY A 113 -7.36 -12.74 -3.11
N GLN A 114 -7.09 -13.00 -1.84
CA GLN A 114 -6.80 -11.95 -0.88
C GLN A 114 -5.33 -12.04 -0.45
N TYR A 115 -4.64 -10.90 -0.54
CA TYR A 115 -3.20 -10.81 -0.26
C TYR A 115 -3.02 -9.90 0.94
N HIS A 116 -2.26 -10.37 1.93
CA HIS A 116 -2.16 -9.68 3.21
C HIS A 116 -1.61 -8.26 3.06
N HIS A 117 -0.45 -8.08 2.42
CA HIS A 117 0.16 -6.77 2.23
C HIS A 117 -0.64 -5.81 1.33
N TYR A 118 -1.46 -6.32 0.39
CA TYR A 118 -2.36 -5.46 -0.39
C TYR A 118 -3.50 -4.92 0.50
N LEU A 119 -4.03 -5.78 1.37
CA LEU A 119 -5.09 -5.42 2.30
C LEU A 119 -4.59 -4.44 3.36
N THR A 120 -3.39 -4.63 3.92
CA THR A 120 -2.81 -3.69 4.89
C THR A 120 -2.50 -2.34 4.24
N LEU A 121 -2.00 -2.30 3.01
CA LEU A 121 -1.83 -1.04 2.28
C LEU A 121 -3.17 -0.33 2.02
N TRP A 122 -4.23 -1.08 1.71
CA TRP A 122 -5.58 -0.51 1.57
C TRP A 122 -6.13 0.03 2.88
N MET A 123 -5.96 -0.71 3.99
CA MET A 123 -6.30 -0.23 5.34
C MET A 123 -5.56 1.06 5.68
N PHE A 124 -4.28 1.15 5.34
CA PHE A 124 -3.50 2.37 5.49
C PHE A 124 -4.10 3.52 4.67
N ALA A 125 -4.44 3.30 3.40
CA ALA A 125 -5.09 4.31 2.56
C ALA A 125 -6.42 4.81 3.16
N LEU A 126 -7.24 3.92 3.69
CA LEU A 126 -8.48 4.27 4.40
C LEU A 126 -8.23 5.07 5.69
N ASN A 127 -7.20 4.73 6.47
CA ASN A 127 -6.79 5.52 7.63
C ASN A 127 -6.36 6.95 7.24
N ARG A 128 -5.60 7.10 6.14
CA ARG A 128 -5.23 8.43 5.62
C ARG A 128 -6.45 9.19 5.12
N LEU A 129 -7.37 8.51 4.44
CA LEU A 129 -8.62 9.11 3.97
C LEU A 129 -9.46 9.62 5.13
N SER A 130 -9.55 8.85 6.22
CA SER A 130 -10.24 9.26 7.46
C SER A 130 -9.72 10.59 8.01
N LYS A 131 -8.39 10.77 8.04
CA LYS A 131 -7.78 12.03 8.46
C LYS A 131 -8.03 13.16 7.48
N ALA A 132 -7.98 12.88 6.18
CA ALA A 132 -8.14 13.88 5.13
C ALA A 132 -9.59 14.41 5.04
N THR A 133 -10.58 13.56 5.34
CA THR A 133 -12.01 13.94 5.36
C THR A 133 -12.50 14.40 6.73
N ASN A 134 -11.72 14.15 7.79
CA ASN A 134 -12.16 14.24 9.17
C ASN A 134 -13.43 13.39 9.46
N ASP A 135 -13.54 12.25 8.78
CA ASP A 135 -14.61 11.27 8.95
C ASP A 135 -14.04 9.92 9.39
N LYS A 136 -14.37 9.51 10.62
CA LYS A 136 -13.89 8.26 11.21
C LYS A 136 -14.40 7.01 10.48
N VAL A 137 -15.48 7.13 9.68
CA VAL A 137 -16.06 5.97 8.97
C VAL A 137 -15.04 5.22 8.11
N HIS A 138 -14.04 5.92 7.57
CA HIS A 138 -12.99 5.29 6.77
C HIS A 138 -12.03 4.46 7.64
N ASN A 139 -11.65 4.94 8.83
CA ASN A 139 -10.86 4.15 9.77
C ASN A 139 -11.68 2.99 10.34
N ASP A 140 -12.96 3.19 10.62
CA ASP A 140 -13.87 2.13 11.07
C ASP A 140 -13.98 1.00 10.02
N ARG A 141 -14.06 1.36 8.74
CA ARG A 141 -13.99 0.38 7.63
C ARG A 141 -12.63 -0.34 7.58
N ALA A 142 -11.52 0.36 7.81
CA ALA A 142 -10.21 -0.26 7.87
C ALA A 142 -10.11 -1.27 9.03
N VAL A 143 -10.63 -0.92 10.21
CA VAL A 143 -10.73 -1.80 11.38
C VAL A 143 -11.63 -3.00 11.10
N ALA A 144 -12.78 -2.79 10.45
CA ALA A 144 -13.68 -3.87 10.05
C ALA A 144 -13.00 -4.85 9.09
N LEU A 145 -12.23 -4.33 8.12
CA LEU A 145 -11.43 -5.14 7.21
C LEU A 145 -10.35 -5.93 7.95
N ALA A 146 -9.65 -5.29 8.89
CA ALA A 146 -8.63 -5.94 9.72
C ALA A 146 -9.20 -7.15 10.49
N LYS A 147 -10.32 -6.94 11.20
CA LYS A 147 -11.03 -8.01 11.92
C LYS A 147 -11.51 -9.12 10.99
N ALA A 148 -12.01 -8.76 9.82
CA ALA A 148 -12.53 -9.70 8.84
C ALA A 148 -11.46 -10.65 8.30
N ILE A 149 -10.23 -10.19 8.10
CA ILE A 149 -9.20 -10.97 7.40
C ILE A 149 -8.19 -11.65 8.32
N HIS A 150 -7.95 -11.10 9.51
CA HIS A 150 -6.80 -11.48 10.37
C HIS A 150 -6.70 -12.99 10.59
N LEU A 151 -7.76 -13.62 11.12
CA LEU A 151 -7.74 -15.05 11.45
C LEU A 151 -7.41 -15.96 10.25
N HIS A 152 -7.76 -15.53 9.04
CA HIS A 152 -7.60 -16.36 7.84
C HIS A 152 -6.16 -16.37 7.31
N PHE A 153 -5.36 -15.36 7.64
CA PHE A 153 -3.96 -15.27 7.25
C PHE A 153 -3.01 -15.96 8.25
N PHE A 154 -3.51 -16.46 9.37
CA PHE A 154 -2.70 -17.14 10.39
C PHE A 154 -2.89 -18.66 10.36
N VAL A 155 -1.79 -19.38 10.46
CA VAL A 155 -1.73 -20.84 10.58
C VAL A 155 -1.17 -21.19 11.96
N ASP A 156 -1.88 -22.07 12.68
CA ASP A 156 -1.54 -22.45 14.06
C ASP A 156 -1.38 -21.23 14.99
N ARG A 157 -2.31 -20.27 14.88
CA ARG A 157 -2.31 -18.99 15.61
C ARG A 157 -2.09 -19.18 17.11
N ALA A 158 -2.72 -20.17 17.73
CA ALA A 158 -2.62 -20.44 19.16
C ALA A 158 -1.40 -21.31 19.55
N GLY A 159 -0.73 -21.96 18.60
CA GLY A 159 0.36 -22.90 18.88
C GLY A 159 1.68 -22.23 19.27
N ALA A 160 2.72 -23.00 19.56
CA ALA A 160 4.02 -22.44 19.97
C ALA A 160 4.75 -21.67 18.85
N ARG A 161 4.39 -21.94 17.58
CA ARG A 161 5.05 -21.36 16.40
C ARG A 161 3.99 -20.94 15.37
N PRO A 162 3.27 -19.84 15.61
CA PRO A 162 2.30 -19.33 14.66
C PRO A 162 3.04 -18.90 13.39
N ARG A 163 2.37 -19.04 12.26
CA ARG A 163 2.89 -18.59 10.97
C ARG A 163 1.82 -17.80 10.24
N MET A 164 2.27 -16.94 9.35
CA MET A 164 1.37 -16.29 8.39
C MET A 164 1.51 -16.91 7.01
N VAL A 165 0.44 -16.79 6.23
CA VAL A 165 0.46 -16.99 4.77
C VAL A 165 0.28 -15.65 4.09
N TRP A 166 0.85 -15.45 2.91
CA TRP A 166 0.69 -14.16 2.21
C TRP A 166 -0.55 -14.11 1.31
N LYS A 167 -1.12 -15.27 0.94
CA LYS A 167 -2.28 -15.37 0.05
C LYS A 167 -3.29 -16.43 0.47
N ILE A 168 -4.55 -16.03 0.48
CA ILE A 168 -5.72 -16.90 0.74
C ILE A 168 -6.72 -16.81 -0.41
N ALA A 169 -7.66 -17.77 -0.45
CA ALA A 169 -8.74 -17.80 -1.41
C ALA A 169 -9.65 -16.56 -1.27
N MET A 170 -10.35 -16.19 -2.36
CA MET A 170 -11.23 -15.01 -2.38
C MET A 170 -12.33 -15.07 -1.30
N ASP A 171 -12.84 -16.26 -1.01
CA ASP A 171 -13.83 -16.55 0.03
C ASP A 171 -13.23 -16.78 1.42
N ARG A 172 -11.89 -16.70 1.54
CA ARG A 172 -11.09 -16.93 2.75
C ARG A 172 -11.15 -18.36 3.31
N SER A 173 -11.65 -19.31 2.52
CA SER A 173 -11.84 -20.71 2.96
C SER A 173 -10.54 -21.47 3.24
N ARG A 174 -9.44 -21.09 2.56
CA ARG A 174 -8.14 -21.76 2.67
C ARG A 174 -6.97 -20.88 2.22
N PRO A 175 -5.75 -21.17 2.70
CA PRO A 175 -4.53 -20.67 2.08
C PRO A 175 -4.40 -21.14 0.63
N LEU A 176 -3.88 -20.26 -0.24
CA LEU A 176 -3.50 -20.61 -1.60
C LEU A 176 -1.99 -20.75 -1.75
N VAL A 177 -1.23 -20.02 -0.94
CA VAL A 177 0.23 -20.16 -0.87
C VAL A 177 0.65 -20.22 0.58
N HIS A 178 1.39 -21.26 0.94
CA HIS A 178 1.75 -21.55 2.34
C HIS A 178 3.04 -20.86 2.80
N SER A 179 3.76 -20.18 1.90
CA SER A 179 4.87 -19.32 2.31
C SER A 179 4.33 -18.04 2.94
N GLN A 180 5.21 -17.34 3.65
CA GLN A 180 4.93 -16.08 4.29
C GLN A 180 5.57 -14.94 3.50
N GLY A 181 4.91 -13.81 3.37
CA GLY A 181 5.52 -12.60 2.83
C GLY A 181 6.56 -12.05 3.79
N ASN A 182 7.60 -11.43 3.26
CA ASN A 182 8.67 -10.88 4.07
C ASN A 182 8.13 -9.82 5.03
N LEU A 183 7.43 -8.84 4.49
CA LEU A 183 6.90 -7.68 5.21
C LEU A 183 5.54 -7.88 5.87
N ASP A 184 4.79 -8.95 5.53
CA ASP A 184 3.41 -9.14 6.04
C ASP A 184 3.27 -8.93 7.56
N PRO A 185 4.15 -9.45 8.45
CA PRO A 185 4.01 -9.19 9.89
C PRO A 185 4.32 -7.75 10.30
N ILE A 186 5.28 -7.12 9.61
CA ILE A 186 5.74 -5.77 9.91
C ILE A 186 4.67 -4.76 9.46
N ASP A 187 4.18 -4.92 8.23
CA ASP A 187 3.07 -4.12 7.70
C ASP A 187 1.80 -4.34 8.53
N GLY A 188 1.50 -5.59 8.88
CA GLY A 188 0.40 -5.93 9.79
C GLY A 188 0.50 -5.21 11.13
N LEU A 189 1.66 -5.28 11.80
CA LEU A 189 1.88 -4.63 13.09
C LEU A 189 1.71 -3.11 13.01
N VAL A 190 2.41 -2.45 12.08
CA VAL A 190 2.40 -0.98 11.97
C VAL A 190 1.03 -0.47 11.57
N VAL A 191 0.39 -1.09 10.57
CA VAL A 191 -0.92 -0.65 10.10
C VAL A 191 -1.98 -0.87 11.18
N PHE A 192 -2.01 -2.04 11.85
CA PHE A 192 -3.03 -2.30 12.87
C PHE A 192 -2.89 -1.37 14.07
N ARG A 193 -1.66 -1.05 14.50
CA ARG A 193 -1.44 0.00 15.51
C ARG A 193 -1.91 1.37 15.05
N LYS A 194 -1.65 1.76 13.79
CA LYS A 194 -2.21 3.01 13.23
C LYS A 194 -3.74 3.04 13.26
N LEU A 195 -4.39 1.91 12.94
CA LEU A 195 -5.85 1.82 12.97
C LEU A 195 -6.39 1.95 14.40
N GLN A 196 -5.77 1.25 15.36
CA GLN A 196 -6.11 1.31 16.78
C GLN A 196 -5.93 2.73 17.34
N ALA A 197 -4.79 3.37 17.07
CA ALA A 197 -4.47 4.72 17.53
C ALA A 197 -5.42 5.79 16.97
N ALA A 198 -6.04 5.54 15.81
CA ALA A 198 -7.03 6.43 15.20
C ALA A 198 -8.49 6.06 15.56
N SER A 199 -8.71 5.08 16.43
CA SER A 199 -10.03 4.67 16.88
C SER A 199 -10.38 5.30 18.23
N ASP A 200 -11.68 5.47 18.48
CA ASP A 200 -12.20 5.87 19.79
C ASP A 200 -12.03 4.77 20.86
N ASP A 201 -11.86 3.51 20.44
CA ASP A 201 -11.57 2.37 21.31
C ASP A 201 -10.07 2.04 21.27
N PRO A 202 -9.29 2.38 22.32
CA PRO A 202 -7.84 2.13 22.35
C PRO A 202 -7.49 0.64 22.47
N THR A 203 -8.49 -0.23 22.64
CA THR A 203 -8.30 -1.70 22.71
C THR A 203 -8.70 -2.39 21.42
N VAL A 204 -9.20 -1.66 20.42
CA VAL A 204 -9.59 -2.24 19.14
C VAL A 204 -8.36 -2.86 18.47
N LEU A 205 -8.46 -4.09 17.99
CA LEU A 205 -7.35 -4.84 17.37
C LEU A 205 -6.21 -5.29 18.33
N LYS A 206 -6.38 -5.19 19.65
CA LYS A 206 -5.34 -5.54 20.62
C LYS A 206 -4.81 -6.98 20.46
N GLU A 207 -5.70 -7.94 20.21
CA GLU A 207 -5.30 -9.35 20.02
C GLU A 207 -4.54 -9.54 18.71
N GLU A 208 -5.01 -8.93 17.64
CA GLU A 208 -4.42 -9.00 16.32
C GLU A 208 -3.01 -8.39 16.30
N ILE A 209 -2.83 -7.25 16.97
CA ILE A 209 -1.53 -6.61 17.18
C ILE A 209 -0.58 -7.56 17.94
N SER A 210 -1.07 -8.19 19.01
CA SER A 210 -0.27 -9.15 19.80
C SER A 210 0.20 -10.35 18.97
N ASP A 211 -0.60 -10.81 18.01
CA ASP A 211 -0.21 -11.92 17.13
C ASP A 211 0.96 -11.55 16.21
N TYR A 212 0.94 -10.35 15.63
CA TYR A 212 2.05 -9.86 14.79
C TYR A 212 3.34 -9.70 15.60
N GLN A 213 3.24 -9.13 16.82
CA GLN A 213 4.37 -9.01 17.73
C GLN A 213 5.01 -10.38 18.00
N ARG A 214 4.19 -11.40 18.31
CA ARG A 214 4.69 -12.76 18.56
C ARG A 214 5.43 -13.34 17.35
N ILE A 215 4.94 -13.11 16.13
CA ILE A 215 5.62 -13.57 14.92
C ILE A 215 6.95 -12.86 14.72
N ILE A 216 7.00 -11.54 14.93
CA ILE A 216 8.22 -10.74 14.78
C ILE A 216 9.27 -11.20 15.81
N GLU A 217 8.88 -11.36 17.07
CA GLU A 217 9.75 -11.84 18.15
C GLU A 217 10.32 -13.23 17.88
N LEU A 218 9.49 -14.17 17.41
CA LEU A 218 9.93 -15.54 17.10
C LEU A 218 10.88 -15.60 15.90
N LYS A 219 10.73 -14.70 14.92
CA LYS A 219 11.64 -14.61 13.78
C LYS A 219 12.99 -13.99 14.14
N GLY A 220 13.03 -13.18 15.18
CA GLY A 220 14.23 -12.46 15.59
C GLY A 220 14.65 -11.44 14.54
N LYS A 221 15.91 -11.52 14.08
CA LYS A 221 16.45 -10.56 13.11
C LYS A 221 15.72 -10.68 11.78
N HIS A 222 15.14 -9.56 11.32
CA HIS A 222 14.42 -9.51 10.06
C HIS A 222 15.34 -9.76 8.85
N PHE A 223 14.81 -10.41 7.82
CA PHE A 223 15.51 -10.62 6.56
C PHE A 223 15.29 -9.41 5.65
N VAL A 224 16.34 -8.65 5.37
CA VAL A 224 16.27 -7.53 4.42
C VAL A 224 16.55 -8.03 3.01
N SER A 225 15.57 -7.86 2.11
CA SER A 225 15.64 -8.31 0.72
C SER A 225 16.60 -7.45 -0.13
N SER A 226 16.99 -7.97 -1.29
CA SER A 226 17.66 -7.20 -2.36
C SER A 226 16.69 -6.71 -3.44
N ASP A 227 15.39 -6.91 -3.24
CA ASP A 227 14.36 -6.39 -4.14
C ASP A 227 14.09 -4.91 -3.86
N THR A 228 14.10 -4.08 -4.90
CA THR A 228 13.96 -2.62 -4.77
C THR A 228 12.59 -2.19 -4.24
N LEU A 229 11.52 -2.93 -4.57
CA LEU A 229 10.20 -2.66 -4.00
C LEU A 229 10.20 -2.97 -2.51
N ASP A 230 10.64 -4.17 -2.14
CA ASP A 230 10.66 -4.63 -0.74
C ASP A 230 11.49 -3.69 0.14
N LEU A 231 12.66 -3.24 -0.34
CA LEU A 231 13.49 -2.25 0.35
C LEU A 231 12.76 -0.92 0.56
N GLY A 232 12.13 -0.40 -0.49
CA GLY A 232 11.36 0.85 -0.40
C GLY A 232 10.17 0.77 0.54
N MET A 233 9.42 -0.33 0.47
CA MET A 233 8.29 -0.58 1.37
C MET A 233 8.76 -0.82 2.80
N THR A 234 9.93 -1.44 3.02
CA THR A 234 10.54 -1.58 4.35
C THR A 234 10.85 -0.21 4.94
N LEU A 235 11.51 0.67 4.19
CA LEU A 235 11.81 2.05 4.62
C LEU A 235 10.53 2.82 4.94
N TRP A 236 9.51 2.71 4.08
CA TRP A 236 8.21 3.33 4.35
C TRP A 236 7.49 2.72 5.56
N THR A 237 7.47 1.42 5.78
CA THR A 237 6.74 0.89 6.94
C THR A 237 7.48 1.22 8.24
N SER A 238 8.80 1.07 8.25
CA SER A 238 9.62 1.27 9.45
C SER A 238 9.72 2.73 9.92
N HIS A 239 9.66 3.72 9.02
CA HIS A 239 9.76 5.14 9.42
C HIS A 239 8.67 5.60 10.40
N TRP A 240 7.54 4.88 10.46
CA TRP A 240 6.44 5.23 11.36
C TRP A 240 6.81 5.08 12.85
N LEU A 241 7.69 4.13 13.17
CA LEU A 241 8.07 3.76 14.54
C LEU A 241 9.58 3.86 14.82
N ALA A 242 10.40 4.18 13.81
CA ALA A 242 11.86 4.23 13.94
C ALA A 242 12.37 5.25 14.97
N ASP A 243 11.62 6.32 15.24
CA ASP A 243 11.92 7.34 16.26
C ASP A 243 11.61 6.89 17.69
N ARG A 244 10.92 5.76 17.87
CA ARG A 244 10.38 5.31 19.16
C ARG A 244 10.83 3.91 19.55
N GLU A 245 11.06 3.04 18.56
CA GLU A 245 11.32 1.62 18.79
C GLU A 245 12.63 1.19 18.12
N ALA A 246 13.56 0.65 18.91
CA ALA A 246 14.88 0.24 18.45
C ALA A 246 14.84 -0.81 17.33
N TYR A 247 13.85 -1.71 17.36
CA TYR A 247 13.66 -2.71 16.30
C TYR A 247 13.43 -2.04 14.93
N PHE A 248 12.55 -1.04 14.87
CA PHE A 248 12.24 -0.33 13.63
C PHE A 248 13.35 0.62 13.20
N ALA A 249 14.07 1.22 14.16
CA ALA A 249 15.28 2.00 13.88
C ALA A 249 16.37 1.14 13.22
N ASP A 250 16.63 -0.06 13.76
CA ASP A 250 17.61 -1.00 13.21
C ASP A 250 17.15 -1.54 11.85
N LEU A 251 15.86 -1.88 11.69
CA LEU A 251 15.29 -2.29 10.41
C LEU A 251 15.45 -1.21 9.33
N THR A 252 15.16 0.05 9.66
CA THR A 252 15.35 1.20 8.76
C THR A 252 16.81 1.27 8.31
N LYS A 253 17.75 1.22 9.28
CA LYS A 253 19.19 1.27 9.01
C LYS A 253 19.68 0.11 8.14
N GLN A 254 19.18 -1.10 8.36
CA GLN A 254 19.56 -2.26 7.55
C GLN A 254 19.03 -2.15 6.12
N ALA A 255 17.77 -1.71 5.94
CA ALA A 255 17.18 -1.49 4.63
C ALA A 255 17.93 -0.39 3.86
N ASP A 256 18.23 0.72 4.52
CA ASP A 256 19.00 1.82 3.95
C ASP A 256 20.40 1.37 3.52
N SER A 257 21.15 0.71 4.42
CA SER A 257 22.45 0.13 4.08
C SER A 257 22.40 -0.86 2.90
N GLN A 258 21.32 -1.63 2.78
CA GLN A 258 21.13 -2.57 1.68
C GLN A 258 20.79 -1.85 0.36
N VAL A 259 20.07 -0.72 0.39
CA VAL A 259 19.87 0.16 -0.78
C VAL A 259 21.22 0.65 -1.31
N HIS A 260 22.05 1.23 -0.43
CA HIS A 260 23.39 1.70 -0.81
C HIS A 260 24.24 0.57 -1.39
N LYS A 261 24.31 -0.56 -0.70
CA LYS A 261 25.05 -1.73 -1.17
C LYS A 261 24.58 -2.21 -2.54
N LEU A 262 23.27 -2.29 -2.77
CA LEU A 262 22.71 -2.75 -4.05
C LEU A 262 23.10 -1.80 -5.19
N PHE A 263 23.03 -0.49 -4.96
CA PHE A 263 23.29 0.51 -5.98
C PHE A 263 24.78 0.73 -6.23
N ASP A 264 25.63 0.65 -5.20
CA ASP A 264 27.10 0.67 -5.32
C ASP A 264 27.63 -0.57 -6.06
N GLN A 265 26.87 -1.67 -6.07
CA GLN A 265 27.14 -2.87 -6.87
C GLN A 265 26.66 -2.77 -8.32
N GLY A 266 26.29 -1.57 -8.77
CA GLY A 266 25.95 -1.31 -10.16
C GLY A 266 24.56 -1.77 -10.59
N TYR A 267 23.62 -1.92 -9.64
CA TYR A 267 22.23 -2.26 -10.00
C TYR A 267 21.61 -1.25 -10.96
N LEU A 268 21.84 0.06 -10.74
CA LEU A 268 21.29 1.15 -11.56
C LEU A 268 21.99 1.29 -12.92
N GLU A 269 23.15 0.65 -13.12
CA GLU A 269 23.83 0.59 -14.43
C GLU A 269 23.26 -0.50 -15.34
N ARG A 270 22.41 -1.39 -14.81
CA ARG A 270 21.77 -2.43 -15.60
C ARG A 270 20.78 -1.81 -16.59
N PRO A 271 20.62 -2.40 -17.79
CA PRO A 271 19.62 -1.96 -18.75
C PRO A 271 18.21 -1.95 -18.15
N THR A 272 17.40 -0.95 -18.51
CA THR A 272 16.00 -0.81 -18.08
C THR A 272 15.14 -2.03 -18.43
N SER A 273 15.49 -2.77 -19.48
CA SER A 273 14.84 -4.04 -19.86
C SER A 273 15.02 -5.18 -18.83
N ARG A 274 15.94 -5.05 -17.87
CA ARG A 274 16.15 -5.99 -16.76
C ARG A 274 15.71 -5.44 -15.41
N ARG A 275 15.04 -4.29 -15.43
CA ARG A 275 14.60 -3.52 -14.26
C ARG A 275 13.09 -3.27 -14.38
N LEU A 276 12.46 -2.87 -13.29
CA LEU A 276 11.01 -2.63 -13.26
C LEU A 276 10.74 -1.29 -12.59
N ALA A 277 10.09 -0.39 -13.32
CA ALA A 277 9.83 0.99 -12.90
C ALA A 277 9.13 1.05 -11.53
N PHE A 278 8.00 0.35 -11.37
CA PHE A 278 7.25 0.35 -10.12
C PHE A 278 8.09 -0.12 -8.91
N ARG A 279 9.01 -1.08 -9.10
CA ARG A 279 9.84 -1.57 -8.00
C ARG A 279 10.82 -0.50 -7.51
N GLU A 280 11.46 0.20 -8.44
CA GLU A 280 12.41 1.26 -8.10
C GLU A 280 11.71 2.54 -7.62
N TYR A 281 10.54 2.86 -8.15
CA TYR A 281 9.69 3.90 -7.57
C TYR A 281 9.28 3.60 -6.13
N GLY A 282 9.15 2.31 -5.77
CA GLY A 282 9.02 1.88 -4.38
C GLY A 282 10.21 2.32 -3.53
N THR A 283 11.45 2.07 -3.98
CA THR A 283 12.66 2.57 -3.29
C THR A 283 12.64 4.10 -3.14
N CYS A 284 12.30 4.81 -4.22
CA CYS A 284 12.18 6.27 -4.19
C CYS A 284 11.17 6.71 -3.12
N LEU A 285 9.97 6.12 -3.08
CA LEU A 285 8.96 6.41 -2.07
C LEU A 285 9.51 6.22 -0.65
N GLY A 286 10.14 5.08 -0.39
CA GLY A 286 10.73 4.76 0.92
C GLY A 286 11.74 5.80 1.38
N ILE A 287 12.72 6.13 0.53
CA ILE A 287 13.72 7.19 0.78
C ILE A 287 13.03 8.53 1.05
N GLY A 288 11.99 8.86 0.29
CA GLY A 288 11.26 10.12 0.44
C GLY A 288 10.42 10.23 1.72
N CYS A 289 10.10 9.11 2.37
CA CYS A 289 9.37 9.09 3.64
C CYS A 289 10.30 9.27 4.85
N MET A 290 11.57 8.91 4.73
CA MET A 290 12.55 9.10 5.79
C MET A 290 12.72 10.59 6.13
N GLU A 291 12.83 10.91 7.43
CA GLU A 291 13.04 12.29 7.87
C GLU A 291 14.45 12.80 7.54
N GLN A 292 15.45 11.91 7.57
CA GLN A 292 16.87 12.23 7.38
C GLN A 292 17.51 11.29 6.35
N SER A 293 16.98 11.28 5.12
CA SER A 293 17.70 10.64 4.01
C SER A 293 18.96 11.43 3.66
N ASP A 294 20.08 10.76 3.40
CA ASP A 294 21.32 11.44 3.03
C ASP A 294 21.33 11.90 1.55
N GLU A 295 22.35 12.69 1.19
CA GLU A 295 22.51 13.24 -0.16
C GLU A 295 22.68 12.16 -1.24
N ILE A 296 23.27 11.01 -0.88
CA ILE A 296 23.48 9.89 -1.77
C ILE A 296 22.13 9.20 -2.05
N SER A 297 21.32 8.96 -1.01
CA SER A 297 19.96 8.41 -1.19
C SER A 297 19.10 9.31 -2.08
N GLN A 298 19.22 10.64 -1.92
CA GLN A 298 18.54 11.60 -2.80
C GLN A 298 19.08 11.57 -4.23
N THR A 299 20.37 11.36 -4.41
CA THR A 299 20.99 11.17 -5.73
C THR A 299 20.44 9.92 -6.43
N TYR A 300 20.33 8.79 -5.72
CA TYR A 300 19.71 7.58 -6.28
C TYR A 300 18.25 7.81 -6.68
N ARG A 301 17.48 8.47 -5.82
CA ARG A 301 16.07 8.80 -6.07
C ARG A 301 15.92 9.66 -7.34
N ASN A 302 16.74 10.70 -7.48
CA ASN A 302 16.74 11.56 -8.68
C ASN A 302 17.17 10.81 -9.94
N HIS A 303 18.17 9.94 -9.84
CA HIS A 303 18.64 9.10 -10.95
C HIS A 303 17.53 8.15 -11.43
N ILE A 304 16.86 7.44 -10.51
CA ILE A 304 15.74 6.54 -10.83
C ILE A 304 14.61 7.31 -11.50
N ILE A 305 14.18 8.44 -10.91
CA ILE A 305 13.08 9.25 -11.48
C ILE A 305 13.44 9.71 -12.89
N THR A 306 14.64 10.26 -13.10
CA THR A 306 15.08 10.73 -14.42
C THR A 306 15.14 9.59 -15.44
N THR A 307 15.70 8.45 -15.05
CA THR A 307 15.81 7.27 -15.92
C THR A 307 14.46 6.80 -16.42
N TRP A 308 13.47 6.69 -15.52
CA TRP A 308 12.15 6.19 -15.90
C TRP A 308 11.24 7.25 -16.53
N GLU A 309 11.55 8.55 -16.42
CA GLU A 309 10.95 9.58 -17.25
C GLU A 309 11.31 9.37 -18.72
N GLU A 310 12.60 9.13 -19.01
CA GLU A 310 13.09 8.89 -20.37
C GLU A 310 12.57 7.57 -20.95
N HIS A 311 12.38 6.56 -20.09
CA HIS A 311 11.95 5.21 -20.47
C HIS A 311 10.47 4.93 -20.17
N ARG A 312 9.66 5.97 -19.94
CA ARG A 312 8.26 5.81 -19.54
C ARG A 312 7.47 4.96 -20.54
N SER A 313 7.67 5.22 -21.83
CA SER A 313 6.99 4.54 -22.93
C SER A 313 7.36 3.05 -23.08
N SER A 314 8.51 2.62 -22.52
CA SER A 314 8.94 1.22 -22.56
C SER A 314 8.31 0.36 -21.46
N THR A 315 7.51 0.94 -20.57
CA THR A 315 6.82 0.18 -19.51
C THR A 315 5.77 -0.74 -20.12
N PRO A 316 5.81 -2.06 -19.83
CA PRO A 316 4.79 -3.01 -20.27
C PRO A 316 3.36 -2.57 -19.91
N GLY A 317 2.39 -2.85 -20.77
CA GLY A 317 1.03 -2.34 -20.62
C GLY A 317 0.35 -2.76 -19.32
N ASP A 318 0.53 -4.01 -18.92
CA ASP A 318 0.06 -4.61 -17.66
C ASP A 318 0.71 -4.00 -16.41
N LEU A 319 1.92 -3.46 -16.54
CA LEU A 319 2.65 -2.80 -15.46
C LEU A 319 2.52 -1.28 -15.46
N ARG A 320 1.85 -0.70 -16.45
CA ARG A 320 1.74 0.76 -16.61
C ARG A 320 1.00 1.39 -15.44
N ALA A 321 -0.19 0.88 -15.09
CA ALA A 321 -1.02 1.47 -14.05
C ALA A 321 -0.30 1.52 -12.69
N ILE A 322 0.30 0.40 -12.27
CA ILE A 322 1.07 0.35 -11.02
C ILE A 322 2.31 1.26 -11.07
N SER A 323 3.00 1.31 -12.21
CA SER A 323 4.18 2.18 -12.36
C SER A 323 3.83 3.66 -12.29
N GLU A 324 2.69 4.08 -12.84
CA GLU A 324 2.25 5.49 -12.82
C GLU A 324 1.79 5.94 -11.43
N VAL A 325 0.99 5.15 -10.71
CA VAL A 325 0.60 5.54 -9.34
C VAL A 325 1.79 5.56 -8.39
N MET A 326 2.76 4.66 -8.57
CA MET A 326 3.99 4.63 -7.80
C MET A 326 4.96 5.74 -8.21
N ARG A 327 5.00 6.12 -9.49
CA ARG A 327 5.73 7.31 -9.97
C ARG A 327 5.22 8.58 -9.28
N ALA A 328 3.91 8.76 -9.17
CA ALA A 328 3.34 9.91 -8.46
C ALA A 328 3.84 9.94 -7.00
N ALA A 329 3.71 8.83 -6.27
CA ALA A 329 4.20 8.72 -4.90
C ALA A 329 5.74 8.86 -4.78
N ALA A 330 6.49 8.44 -5.80
CA ALA A 330 7.93 8.67 -5.88
C ALA A 330 8.26 10.15 -6.10
N LEU A 331 7.46 10.92 -6.85
CA LEU A 331 7.67 12.36 -7.03
C LEU A 331 7.33 13.13 -5.74
N ILE A 332 6.17 12.86 -5.15
CA ILE A 332 5.70 13.49 -3.93
C ILE A 332 5.15 12.40 -3.00
N PRO A 333 5.93 11.93 -2.00
CA PRO A 333 5.48 10.88 -1.07
C PRO A 333 4.18 11.21 -0.36
N GLY A 334 3.95 12.50 -0.06
CA GLY A 334 2.65 13.01 0.38
C GLY A 334 2.03 12.21 1.52
N ALA A 335 0.81 11.71 1.30
CA ALA A 335 0.01 11.00 2.29
C ALA A 335 0.68 9.75 2.89
N PHE A 336 1.74 9.20 2.27
CA PHE A 336 2.54 8.11 2.83
C PHE A 336 3.42 8.54 4.01
N LYS A 337 3.80 9.82 4.09
CA LYS A 337 4.76 10.35 5.07
C LYS A 337 4.08 10.67 6.40
N LYS A 338 4.71 10.25 7.49
CA LYS A 338 4.33 10.61 8.88
C LYS A 338 4.24 12.13 9.03
N GLY A 339 3.17 12.61 9.64
CA GLY A 339 2.96 14.04 9.90
C GLY A 339 2.49 14.85 8.68
N TYR A 340 2.43 14.27 7.47
CA TYR A 340 2.06 15.01 6.26
C TYR A 340 0.65 15.60 6.33
N LEU A 341 -0.31 14.88 6.92
CA LEU A 341 -1.69 15.35 7.12
C LEU A 341 -1.89 16.04 8.48
N GLY A 342 -0.81 16.48 9.13
CA GLY A 342 -0.84 17.04 10.48
C GLY A 342 -0.44 16.03 11.56
N PRO A 343 -0.61 16.38 12.85
CA PRO A 343 -0.20 15.53 13.98
C PRO A 343 -0.75 14.11 13.88
N GLU A 344 0.08 13.12 14.25
CA GLU A 344 -0.29 11.71 14.24
C GLU A 344 -0.63 11.23 15.67
N PRO A 345 -1.70 10.43 15.85
CA PRO A 345 -1.96 9.77 17.13
C PRO A 345 -0.79 8.90 17.59
N GLU A 346 -0.70 8.69 18.89
CA GLU A 346 0.32 7.81 19.48
C GLU A 346 -0.03 6.34 19.24
N MET A 347 0.92 5.59 18.65
CA MET A 347 0.79 4.18 18.26
C MET A 347 1.39 3.23 19.29
#